data_AF-A0A285IJM9-F1
#
_entry.id   AF-A0A285IJM9-F1
#
_cell.length_a   1.000
_cell.length_b   1.000
_cell.length_c   1.000
_cell.angle_alpha   90.00
_cell.angle_beta   90.00
_cell.angle_gamma   90.00
#
_symmetry.space_group_name_H-M   'P 1'
#
loop_
_entity.id
_entity.type
_entity.pdbx_description
1 polymer ?
#
loop_
_entity_poly.entity_id
_entity_poly.type
_entity_poly.pdbx_seq_one_letter_code
_entity_poly.pdbx_strand_id
1 'polypeptide(L)' 'MNNLFDETRVYLPDDPEILALLGSKARQAQLRHYGRSPVYFRLGRKIVYHGADLNTWANARRVSPQAEG' A
#
# COMPACT_ATOMS: atom_id res chain seq x y z
N MET A 1 4.78 -8.34 14.36
CA MET A 1 4.18 -7.48 13.32
C MET A 1 3.01 -8.25 12.74
N ASN A 2 1.83 -7.64 12.60
CA ASN A 2 0.71 -8.30 11.93
C ASN A 2 0.79 -7.97 10.44
N ASN A 3 0.84 -9.01 9.63
CA ASN A 3 0.81 -8.88 8.18
C ASN A 3 -0.64 -8.73 7.73
N LEU A 4 -0.93 -7.65 7.02
CA LEU A 4 -2.24 -7.39 6.41
C LEU A 4 -2.34 -8.03 5.03
N PHE A 5 -1.20 -8.32 4.41
CA PHE A 5 -1.06 -8.88 3.07
C PHE A 5 -0.19 -10.14 3.11
N ASP A 6 -0.41 -11.06 2.16
CA ASP A 6 0.47 -12.20 1.93
C ASP A 6 1.81 -11.70 1.38
N GLU A 7 2.90 -11.97 2.10
CA GLU A 7 4.23 -11.45 1.79
C GLU A 7 4.75 -11.87 0.42
N THR A 8 4.29 -13.01 -0.11
CA THR A 8 4.76 -13.59 -1.38
C THR A 8 3.89 -13.22 -2.57
N ARG A 9 2.72 -12.62 -2.30
CA ARG A 9 1.75 -12.27 -3.33
C ARG A 9 2.04 -10.89 -3.93
N VAL A 10 1.76 -10.77 -5.22
CA VAL A 10 1.71 -9.50 -5.93
C VAL A 10 0.27 -9.01 -6.04
N TYR A 11 0.10 -7.72 -5.88
CA TYR A 11 -1.19 -7.04 -5.88
C TYR A 11 -1.22 -5.96 -6.96
N LEU A 12 -2.37 -5.83 -7.61
CA LEU A 12 -2.62 -4.85 -8.66
C LEU A 12 -3.46 -3.67 -8.15
N PRO A 13 -3.36 -2.48 -8.78
CA PRO A 13 -4.21 -1.33 -8.48
C PRO A 13 -5.71 -1.60 -8.46
N ASP A 14 -6.15 -2.62 -9.19
CA ASP A 14 -7.54 -3.05 -9.35
C ASP A 14 -7.97 -4.10 -8.34
N ASP A 15 -7.04 -4.67 -7.58
CA ASP A 15 -7.37 -5.70 -6.61
C ASP A 15 -8.26 -5.12 -5.51
N PRO A 16 -9.30 -5.83 -5.05
CA PRO A 16 -10.23 -5.34 -4.04
C PRO A 16 -9.53 -4.87 -2.76
N GLU A 17 -8.48 -5.57 -2.35
CA GLU A 17 -7.67 -5.25 -1.17
C GLU A 17 -6.95 -3.90 -1.33
N ILE A 18 -6.42 -3.61 -2.53
CA ILE A 18 -5.74 -2.35 -2.83
C ILE A 18 -6.74 -1.21 -3.00
N LEU A 19 -7.90 -1.47 -3.59
CA LEU A 19 -8.98 -0.51 -3.70
C LEU A 19 -9.54 -0.15 -2.31
N ALA A 20 -9.71 -1.12 -1.42
CA ALA A 20 -10.14 -0.88 -0.05
C ALA A 20 -9.11 -0.06 0.74
N LEU A 21 -7.82 -0.31 0.54
CA LEU A 21 -6.74 0.38 1.24
C LEU A 21 -6.46 1.79 0.70
N LEU A 22 -6.27 1.92 -0.62
CA LEU A 22 -5.74 3.13 -1.26
C LEU A 22 -6.81 3.89 -2.07
N GLY A 23 -8.00 3.32 -2.23
CA GLY A 23 -9.09 3.87 -3.03
C GLY A 23 -8.90 3.71 -4.53
N SER A 24 -9.65 4.49 -5.31
CA SER A 24 -9.65 4.44 -6.77
C SER A 24 -8.27 4.72 -7.39
N LYS A 25 -8.07 4.33 -8.66
CA LYS A 25 -6.82 4.60 -9.39
C LYS A 25 -6.40 6.07 -9.38
N ALA A 26 -7.36 6.99 -9.42
CA ALA A 26 -7.09 8.42 -9.36
C ALA A 26 -6.52 8.82 -7.99
N ARG A 27 -7.08 8.30 -6.89
CA ARG A 27 -6.54 8.50 -5.54
C ARG A 27 -5.16 7.87 -5.40
N GLN A 28 -4.97 6.66 -5.91
CA GLN A 28 -3.67 6.00 -5.93
C GLN A 28 -2.61 6.82 -6.71
N ALA A 29 -2.98 7.42 -7.85
CA ALA A 29 -2.09 8.28 -8.61
C ALA A 29 -1.69 9.54 -7.83
N GLN A 30 -2.64 10.17 -7.12
CA GLN A 30 -2.35 11.29 -6.22
C GLN A 30 -1.41 10.87 -5.09
N LEU A 31 -1.65 9.73 -4.44
CA LEU A 31 -0.77 9.21 -3.38
C LEU A 31 0.66 9.00 -3.89
N ARG A 32 0.84 8.45 -5.10
CA ARG A 32 2.17 8.30 -5.71
C ARG A 32 2.81 9.65 -6.01
N HIS A 33 2.06 10.61 -6.55
CA HIS A 33 2.56 11.96 -6.82
C HIS A 33 3.07 12.66 -5.56
N TYR A 34 2.36 12.50 -4.44
CA TYR A 34 2.74 13.08 -3.15
C TYR A 34 3.69 12.21 -2.30
N GLY A 35 4.21 11.08 -2.82
CA GLY A 35 5.10 10.19 -2.07
C GLY A 35 4.44 9.50 -0.86
N ARG A 36 3.12 9.39 -0.84
CA ARG A 36 2.33 8.78 0.25
C ARG A 36 1.88 7.34 -0.05
N SER A 37 2.21 6.82 -1.23
CA SER A 37 1.91 5.45 -1.65
C SER A 37 2.83 4.43 -0.98
N PRO A 38 2.41 3.15 -0.84
CA PRO A 38 3.33 2.03 -0.67
C PRO A 38 4.36 1.97 -1.80
N VAL A 39 5.49 1.31 -1.52
CA VAL A 39 6.49 0.98 -2.55
C VAL A 39 5.82 0.15 -3.64
N TYR A 40 6.17 0.43 -4.89
CA TYR A 40 5.58 -0.20 -6.05
C TYR A 40 6.61 -0.41 -7.15
N PHE A 41 6.40 -1.44 -7.95
CA PHE A 41 7.10 -1.62 -9.21
C PHE A 41 6.33 -0.92 -10.33
N ARG A 42 7.06 -0.23 -11.20
CA ARG A 42 6.52 0.31 -12.45
C ARG A 42 7.04 -0.53 -13.61
N LEU A 43 6.21 -1.43 -14.10
CA LEU A 43 6.51 -2.31 -15.23
C LEU A 43 5.79 -1.76 -16.47
N GLY A 44 6.46 -0.83 -17.16
CA GLY A 44 5.86 -0.03 -18.23
C GLY A 44 4.69 0.81 -17.70
N ARG A 45 3.48 0.57 -18.20
CA ARG A 45 2.24 1.24 -17.74
C ARG A 45 1.61 0.55 -16.53
N LYS A 46 2.07 -0.65 -16.16
CA LYS A 46 1.51 -1.44 -15.06
C LYS A 46 2.18 -1.06 -13.74
N ILE A 47 1.37 -0.86 -12.72
CA ILE A 47 1.80 -0.71 -11.33
C ILE A 47 1.54 -2.04 -10.62
N VAL A 48 2.49 -2.48 -9.81
CA VAL A 48 2.39 -3.71 -9.01
C VAL A 48 2.90 -3.41 -7.60
N TYR A 49 2.20 -3.91 -6.60
CA TYR A 49 2.62 -3.86 -5.21
C TYR A 49 3.01 -5.27 -4.76
N HIS A 50 4.08 -5.41 -3.99
CA HIS A 50 4.46 -6.67 -3.37
C HIS A 50 3.93 -6.69 -1.93
N GLY A 51 3.40 -7.83 -1.47
CA GLY A 51 2.78 -7.92 -0.14
C GLY A 51 3.72 -7.54 0.99
N ALA A 52 5.00 -7.95 0.92
CA ALA A 52 6.01 -7.57 1.92
C ALA A 52 6.20 -6.04 2.00
N ASP A 53 6.16 -5.34 0.87
CA ASP A 53 6.28 -3.87 0.82
C ASP A 53 5.04 -3.17 1.38
N LEU A 54 3.85 -3.73 1.10
CA LEU A 54 2.59 -3.25 1.66
C LEU A 54 2.57 -3.39 3.18
N ASN A 55 3.01 -4.54 3.71
CA ASN A 55 3.14 -4.77 5.14
C ASN A 55 4.15 -3.82 5.78
N THR A 56 5.31 -3.61 5.14
CA THR A 56 6.32 -2.66 5.62
C THR A 56 5.76 -1.24 5.68
N TRP A 57 5.07 -0.80 4.62
CA TRP A 57 4.45 0.51 4.55
C TRP A 57 3.33 0.71 5.59
N ALA A 58 2.50 -0.32 5.80
CA ALA A 58 1.42 -0.30 6.77
C ALA A 58 1.95 -0.24 8.21
N ASN A 59 2.97 -1.05 8.53
CA ASN A 59 3.62 -1.02 9.85
C ASN A 59 4.27 0.33 10.14
N ALA A 60 4.90 0.96 9.15
CA ALA A 60 5.48 2.30 9.31
C ALA A 60 4.44 3.42 9.55
N ARG A 61 3.16 3.16 9.24
CA ARG A 61 2.03 4.10 9.44
C ARG A 61 1.10 3.68 10.56
N ARG A 62 1.47 2.66 11.33
CA ARG A 62 0.67 2.19 12.46
C ARG A 62 0.63 3.27 13.52
N VAL A 63 -0.57 3.74 13.85
CA VAL A 63 -0.80 4.67 14.96
C VAL A 63 -1.19 3.85 16.20
N SER A 64 -0.48 4.07 17.30
CA SER A 64 -0.80 3.47 18.60
C SER A 64 -1.59 4.48 19.44
N PRO A 65 -2.78 4.14 19.94
CA PRO A 65 -3.63 5.08 20.69
C PRO A 65 -3.09 5.50 22.07
N GLN A 66 -1.94 4.96 22.51
CA GLN A 66 -1.38 5.18 23.84
C GLN A 66 -0.18 6.16 23.87
N ALA A 67 0.15 6.79 22.74
CA ALA A 67 1.27 7.74 22.64
C ALA A 67 0.87 9.22 22.73
N GLU A 68 -0.41 9.53 22.93
CA GLU A 68 -0.89 10.89 23.22
C GLU A 68 -1.44 10.94 24.64
N GLY A 69 -0.53 11.24 25.58
CA GLY A 69 -0.82 11.59 26.97
C GLY A 69 0.05 12.78 27.36
#